data_AF-A0A433P5X5-F1
#
_entry.id   AF-A0A433P5X5-F1
#
_cell.length_a   1.000
_cell.length_b   1.000
_cell.length_c   1.000
_cell.angle_alpha   90.00
_cell.angle_beta   90.00
_cell.angle_gamma   90.00
#
_symmetry.space_group_name_H-M   'P 1'
#
loop_
_entity.id
_entity.type
_entity.pdbx_description
1 polymer ?
#
loop_
_entity_poly.entity_id
_entity_poly.type
_entity_poly.pdbx_seq_one_letter_code
_entity_poly.pdbx_strand_id
1 'polypeptide(L)'
;MDRAEIYSIAFNPDSTRLCVSSDKGTVHVFNLDPTVVDGQAVAAFAPRYGEIGSPGLTPSGNRGHSFSFMNHLLPKYFSSEWSFAHAKMVTESRCVAGFGTEKNSVIVICADGSCYKFSLDPHKGGECIRVWYERFLKDSGDD
;
A
#
# COMPACT_ATOMS: atom_id res chain seq x y z
N MET A 1 13.55 8.94 14.28
CA MET A 1 12.55 8.19 13.47
C MET A 1 11.81 9.23 12.67
N ASP A 2 11.81 9.11 11.34
CA ASP A 2 10.94 9.94 10.50
C ASP A 2 9.52 9.37 10.58
N ARG A 3 8.58 10.12 11.15
CA ARG A 3 7.18 9.71 11.32
C ARG A 3 6.38 10.21 10.13
N ALA A 4 5.49 9.37 9.60
CA ALA A 4 4.50 9.77 8.61
C ALA A 4 3.18 10.15 9.30
N GLU A 5 2.59 11.26 8.88
CA GLU A 5 1.20 11.61 9.19
C GLU A 5 0.28 10.96 8.15
N ILE A 6 -0.69 10.19 8.62
CA ILE A 6 -1.66 9.51 7.75
C ILE A 6 -2.81 10.47 7.44
N TYR A 7 -3.13 10.63 6.16
CA TYR A 7 -4.21 11.49 5.70
C TYR A 7 -5.50 10.73 5.40
N SER A 8 -5.40 9.51 4.87
CA SER A 8 -6.57 8.70 4.48
C SER A 8 -6.26 7.22 4.55
N ILE A 9 -7.27 6.43 4.89
CA ILE A 9 -7.26 4.98 4.83
C ILE A 9 -8.54 4.50 4.14
N ALA A 10 -8.46 3.45 3.31
CA ALA A 10 -9.65 2.86 2.69
C ALA A 10 -9.45 1.37 2.42
N PHE A 11 -10.48 0.56 2.66
CA PHE A 11 -10.52 -0.84 2.27
C PHE A 11 -10.98 -0.98 0.81
N ASN A 12 -10.52 -2.02 0.13
CA ASN A 12 -11.16 -2.45 -1.12
C ASN A 12 -12.55 -3.07 -0.83
N PRO A 13 -13.44 -3.19 -1.83
CA PRO A 13 -14.82 -3.64 -1.61
C PRO A 13 -14.96 -5.01 -0.92
N ASP A 14 -14.03 -5.92 -1.18
CA ASP A 14 -13.96 -7.26 -0.58
C ASP A 14 -13.19 -7.30 0.75
N SER A 15 -12.69 -6.15 1.24
CA SER A 15 -11.95 -6.02 2.51
C SER A 15 -10.68 -6.87 2.61
N THR A 16 -10.11 -7.24 1.47
CA THR A 16 -8.89 -8.06 1.38
C THR A 16 -7.61 -7.22 1.23
N ARG A 17 -7.73 -5.91 0.96
CA ARG A 17 -6.64 -4.94 0.85
C ARG A 17 -7.00 -3.61 1.52
N LEU A 18 -5.97 -2.91 1.99
CA LEU A 18 -6.05 -1.57 2.59
C LEU A 18 -5.13 -0.62 1.84
N CYS A 19 -5.60 0.56 1.44
CA CYS A 19 -4.75 1.64 0.96
C CYS A 19 -4.64 2.78 1.98
N VAL A 20 -3.48 3.44 2.01
CA VAL A 20 -3.11 4.46 3.00
C VAL A 20 -2.36 5.59 2.31
N SER A 21 -2.80 6.83 2.44
CA SER A 21 -2.05 8.03 1.99
C SER A 21 -1.39 8.74 3.17
N SER A 22 -0.26 9.41 2.93
CA SER A 22 0.49 10.13 3.97
C SER A 22 1.11 11.45 3.52
N ASP A 23 1.65 12.21 4.49
CA ASP A 23 2.47 13.41 4.30
C ASP A 23 3.79 13.17 3.55
N LYS A 24 4.16 11.92 3.29
CA LYS A 24 5.34 11.56 2.50
C LYS A 24 5.13 11.61 0.99
N GLY A 25 3.96 12.07 0.55
CA GLY A 25 3.60 12.10 -0.87
C GLY A 25 3.50 10.69 -1.46
N THR A 26 3.14 9.70 -0.63
CA THR A 26 2.98 8.30 -1.04
C THR A 26 1.62 7.75 -0.67
N VAL A 27 1.19 6.78 -1.47
CA VAL A 27 0.12 5.84 -1.13
C VAL A 27 0.71 4.45 -1.01
N HIS A 28 0.38 3.76 0.07
CA HIS A 28 0.76 2.38 0.33
C HIS A 28 -0.47 1.48 0.28
N VAL A 29 -0.30 0.26 -0.25
CA VAL A 29 -1.34 -0.76 -0.31
C VAL A 29 -0.85 -2.03 0.37
N PHE A 30 -1.64 -2.53 1.31
CA PHE A 30 -1.36 -3.70 2.12
C PHE A 30 -2.39 -4.79 1.79
N ASN A 31 -1.94 -6.03 1.70
CA ASN A 31 -2.85 -7.17 1.70
C ASN A 31 -3.22 -7.50 3.14
N LEU A 32 -4.51 -7.77 3.36
CA LEU A 32 -5.08 -8.16 4.65
C LEU A 32 -5.39 -9.65 4.70
N ASP A 33 -5.68 -10.26 3.54
CA ASP A 33 -5.96 -11.68 3.41
C ASP A 33 -4.83 -12.38 2.61
N PRO A 34 -4.23 -13.47 3.15
CA PRO A 34 -3.22 -14.27 2.44
C PRO A 34 -3.70 -14.90 1.12
N THR A 35 -4.99 -15.05 0.89
CA THR A 35 -5.49 -15.62 -0.37
C THR A 35 -5.46 -14.61 -1.54
N VAL A 36 -5.11 -13.35 -1.27
CA VAL A 36 -5.07 -12.27 -2.28
C VAL A 36 -3.93 -12.44 -3.29
N VAL A 37 -2.88 -13.16 -2.90
CA VAL A 37 -1.81 -13.62 -3.78
C VAL A 37 -2.13 -15.05 -4.21
N ASP A 38 -3.06 -15.21 -5.16
CA ASP A 38 -3.52 -16.55 -5.54
C ASP A 38 -2.56 -17.25 -6.51
N GLY A 39 -2.32 -18.53 -6.25
CA GLY A 39 -1.43 -19.43 -6.98
C GLY A 39 -0.69 -20.45 -6.11
N GLN A 40 -0.45 -20.13 -4.83
CA GLN A 40 -0.06 -21.13 -3.84
C GLN A 40 -1.04 -21.06 -2.69
N ALA A 41 -1.88 -22.10 -2.58
CA ALA A 41 -2.61 -22.42 -1.37
C ALA A 41 -1.60 -22.63 -0.23
N VAL A 42 -1.16 -21.55 0.41
CA VAL A 42 -0.65 -21.61 1.77
C VAL A 42 -1.89 -21.83 2.64
N ALA A 43 -2.18 -23.11 2.88
CA ALA A 43 -3.23 -23.57 3.77
C ALA A 43 -3.28 -22.66 5.00
N ALA A 44 -4.49 -22.30 5.41
CA ALA A 44 -4.80 -21.43 6.54
C ALA A 44 -3.98 -21.79 7.79
N PHE A 45 -2.80 -21.18 7.92
CA PHE A 45 -2.12 -21.03 9.18
C PHE A 45 -2.37 -19.60 9.60
N ALA A 46 -3.47 -19.41 10.34
CA ALA A 46 -3.60 -18.25 11.21
C ALA A 46 -2.26 -18.09 11.97
N PRO A 47 -1.62 -16.91 11.97
CA PRO A 47 -0.33 -16.77 12.61
C PRO A 47 -0.50 -17.08 14.11
N ARG A 48 0.05 -18.20 14.56
CA ARG A 48 0.29 -18.41 15.98
C ARG A 48 1.41 -17.46 16.38
N TYR A 49 1.12 -16.55 17.32
CA TYR A 49 2.12 -15.65 17.89
C TYR A 49 3.39 -16.44 18.26
N GLY A 50 4.50 -16.22 17.53
CA GLY A 50 5.83 -16.72 17.91
C GLY A 50 6.58 -17.64 16.92
N GLU A 51 6.09 -17.87 15.70
CA GLU A 51 6.80 -18.75 14.74
C GLU A 51 7.79 -17.97 13.83
N ILE A 52 9.00 -18.50 13.67
CA ILE A 52 10.13 -17.86 12.99
C ILE A 52 10.05 -18.14 11.48
N GLY A 53 9.60 -17.17 10.69
CA GLY A 53 9.60 -17.23 9.22
C GLY A 53 10.93 -16.78 8.58
N SER A 54 11.35 -17.48 7.53
CA SER A 54 12.47 -17.14 6.64
C SER A 54 12.31 -15.73 6.02
N PRO A 55 13.41 -15.05 5.60
CA PRO A 55 13.30 -13.78 4.87
C PRO A 55 12.63 -14.03 3.50
N GLY A 56 11.43 -13.49 3.32
CA GLY A 56 10.57 -13.72 2.16
C GLY A 56 9.21 -13.05 2.34
N LEU A 57 8.38 -13.08 1.29
CA LEU A 57 6.99 -12.61 1.32
C LEU A 57 6.29 -13.21 2.55
N THR A 58 5.55 -12.38 3.29
CA THR A 58 4.74 -12.88 4.40
C THR A 58 3.55 -13.67 3.86
N PRO A 59 2.82 -14.46 4.67
CA PRO A 59 1.65 -15.19 4.20
C PRO A 59 0.62 -14.30 3.50
N SER A 60 0.50 -13.03 3.89
CA SER A 60 -0.33 -12.01 3.24
C SER A 60 0.20 -11.55 1.87
N GLY A 61 1.38 -11.99 1.45
CA GLY A 61 2.09 -11.49 0.28
C GLY A 61 2.75 -10.12 0.49
N ASN A 62 2.71 -9.56 1.71
CA ASN A 62 3.41 -8.32 2.02
C ASN A 62 4.94 -8.56 2.01
N ARG A 63 5.74 -7.52 1.76
CA ARG A 63 7.21 -7.66 1.75
C ARG A 63 7.73 -7.73 3.19
N GLY A 64 8.38 -8.82 3.57
CA GLY A 64 9.12 -8.90 4.84
C GLY A 64 10.46 -8.15 4.78
N HIS A 65 10.94 -7.66 5.94
CA HIS A 65 12.27 -7.04 6.06
C HIS A 65 13.45 -8.05 5.98
N SER A 66 14.63 -7.56 5.58
CA SER A 66 15.90 -8.31 5.42
C SER A 66 16.62 -8.72 6.72
N PHE A 67 16.00 -8.61 7.90
CA PHE A 67 16.66 -8.85 9.20
C PHE A 67 16.05 -9.98 10.04
N SER A 68 15.26 -10.88 9.43
CA SER A 68 14.70 -12.06 10.10
C SER A 68 15.76 -12.94 10.80
N PHE A 69 17.04 -12.80 10.44
CA PHE A 69 18.17 -13.50 11.06
C PHE A 69 18.50 -13.04 12.50
N MET A 70 17.88 -11.98 13.03
CA MET A 70 18.11 -11.48 14.41
C MET A 70 16.83 -11.36 15.25
N ASN A 71 15.80 -12.19 15.00
CA ASN A 71 14.54 -12.18 15.74
C ASN A 71 14.68 -12.40 17.28
N HIS A 72 15.88 -12.73 17.77
CA HIS A 72 16.18 -12.91 19.20
C HIS A 72 16.88 -11.70 19.84
N LEU A 73 17.30 -10.69 19.07
CA LEU A 73 18.13 -9.58 19.54
C LEU A 73 17.53 -8.19 19.26
N LEU A 74 16.41 -8.11 18.52
CA LEU A 74 15.77 -6.86 18.15
C LEU A 74 14.32 -6.79 18.63
N PRO A 75 13.83 -5.60 19.06
CA PRO A 75 12.44 -5.41 19.45
C PRO A 75 11.45 -5.81 18.35
N LYS A 76 10.29 -6.37 18.72
CA LYS A 76 9.29 -6.94 17.79
C LYS A 76 8.80 -6.01 16.66
N TYR A 77 8.93 -4.69 16.79
CA TYR A 77 8.60 -3.75 15.70
C TYR A 77 9.63 -3.76 14.54
N PHE A 78 10.77 -4.44 14.71
CA PHE A 78 11.76 -4.64 13.65
C PHE A 78 11.38 -5.74 12.63
N SER A 79 10.31 -6.52 12.87
CA SER A 79 9.78 -7.49 11.89
C SER A 79 8.69 -6.91 10.99
N SER A 80 8.78 -5.62 10.66
CA SER A 80 7.70 -4.90 9.97
C SER A 80 7.39 -5.50 8.59
N GLU A 81 6.11 -5.61 8.26
CA GLU A 81 5.67 -5.87 6.90
C GLU A 81 5.67 -4.53 6.15
N TRP A 82 6.40 -4.46 5.04
CA TRP A 82 6.26 -3.38 4.09
C TRP A 82 5.02 -3.57 3.24
N SER A 83 4.44 -2.46 2.79
CA SER A 83 3.29 -2.46 1.89
C SER A 83 3.54 -3.37 0.68
N PHE A 84 2.55 -4.16 0.33
CA PHE A 84 2.54 -4.97 -0.89
C PHE A 84 2.84 -4.12 -2.13
N ALA A 85 2.18 -2.97 -2.26
CA ALA A 85 2.40 -2.03 -3.34
C ALA A 85 2.44 -0.57 -2.83
N HIS A 86 3.01 0.32 -3.62
CA HIS A 86 3.10 1.74 -3.30
C HIS A 86 3.13 2.61 -4.55
N ALA A 87 2.64 3.84 -4.42
CA ALA A 87 2.68 4.87 -5.45
C ALA A 87 3.25 6.15 -4.85
N LYS A 88 3.95 6.95 -5.67
CA LYS A 88 4.43 8.28 -5.29
C LYS A 88 3.69 9.34 -6.09
N MET A 89 3.20 10.35 -5.40
CA MET A 89 2.60 11.54 -6.00
C MET A 89 3.68 12.60 -6.20
N VAL A 90 3.48 13.47 -7.19
CA VAL A 90 4.38 14.61 -7.44
C VAL A 90 4.06 15.77 -6.50
N THR A 91 2.84 15.82 -5.96
CA THR A 91 2.38 16.84 -5.02
C THR A 91 2.68 16.47 -3.58
N GLU A 92 2.96 17.49 -2.77
CA GLU A 92 3.09 17.39 -1.31
C GLU A 92 1.77 17.75 -0.60
N SER A 93 0.71 18.04 -1.38
CA SER A 93 -0.61 18.37 -0.84
C SER A 93 -1.25 17.19 -0.14
N ARG A 94 -2.16 17.46 0.80
CA ARG A 94 -2.97 16.43 1.45
C ARG A 94 -3.81 15.71 0.40
N CYS A 95 -3.71 14.39 0.37
CA CYS A 95 -4.45 13.54 -0.56
C CYS A 95 -5.30 12.49 0.17
N VAL A 96 -6.48 12.22 -0.37
CA VAL A 96 -7.29 11.04 -0.05
C VAL A 96 -7.05 9.94 -1.08
N ALA A 97 -7.09 8.69 -0.65
CA ALA A 97 -6.88 7.53 -1.49
C ALA A 97 -8.01 6.51 -1.34
N GLY A 98 -8.37 5.86 -2.43
CA GLY A 98 -9.39 4.81 -2.46
C GLY A 98 -9.17 3.84 -3.61
N PHE A 99 -9.80 2.68 -3.57
CA PHE A 99 -9.76 1.73 -4.67
C PHE A 99 -10.71 2.18 -5.79
N GLY A 100 -10.23 2.12 -7.03
CA GLY A 100 -11.05 2.43 -8.20
C GLY A 100 -12.06 1.33 -8.50
N THR A 101 -13.00 1.62 -9.40
CA THR A 101 -13.99 0.64 -9.88
C THR A 101 -13.36 -0.47 -10.72
N GLU A 102 -12.27 -0.15 -11.42
CA GLU A 102 -11.46 -1.13 -12.14
C GLU A 102 -10.63 -1.97 -11.16
N LYS A 103 -10.54 -3.27 -11.42
CA LYS A 103 -9.74 -4.19 -10.62
C LYS A 103 -8.29 -3.72 -10.55
N ASN A 104 -7.68 -3.91 -9.38
CA ASN A 104 -6.27 -3.57 -9.13
C ASN A 104 -5.93 -2.11 -9.48
N SER A 105 -6.85 -1.19 -9.17
CA SER A 105 -6.62 0.24 -9.34
C SER A 105 -6.83 1.02 -8.06
N VAL A 106 -6.04 2.08 -7.88
CA VAL A 106 -6.17 3.05 -6.79
C VAL A 106 -6.30 4.44 -7.38
N ILE A 107 -7.27 5.19 -6.89
CA ILE A 107 -7.51 6.60 -7.22
C ILE A 107 -7.02 7.45 -6.05
N VAL A 108 -6.32 8.53 -6.36
CA VAL A 108 -5.79 9.49 -5.37
C VAL A 108 -6.22 10.89 -5.76
N ILE A 109 -6.90 11.59 -4.87
CA ILE A 109 -7.38 12.96 -5.08
C ILE A 109 -6.69 13.85 -4.06
N CYS A 110 -6.07 14.93 -4.52
CA CYS A 110 -5.27 15.84 -3.71
C CYS A 110 -5.88 17.24 -3.63
N ALA A 111 -5.59 17.94 -2.54
CA ALA A 111 -6.16 19.27 -2.25
C ALA A 111 -5.76 20.37 -3.26
N ASP A 112 -4.67 20.17 -4.01
CA ASP A 112 -4.24 21.06 -5.10
C ASP A 112 -5.00 20.83 -6.42
N GLY A 113 -6.02 19.97 -6.41
CA GLY A 113 -6.77 19.62 -7.59
C GLY A 113 -6.14 18.51 -8.42
N SER A 114 -5.04 17.88 -7.98
CA SER A 114 -4.47 16.73 -8.68
C SER A 114 -5.30 15.48 -8.45
N CYS A 115 -5.62 14.74 -9.51
CA CYS A 115 -6.25 13.44 -9.48
C CYS A 115 -5.38 12.43 -10.22
N TYR A 116 -5.07 11.31 -9.57
CA TYR A 116 -4.25 10.24 -10.11
C TYR A 116 -5.04 8.94 -10.13
N LYS A 117 -4.76 8.11 -11.13
CA LYS A 117 -5.12 6.70 -11.11
C LYS A 117 -3.87 5.85 -11.30
N PHE A 118 -3.69 4.89 -10.41
CA PHE A 118 -2.59 3.94 -10.42
C PHE A 118 -3.12 2.53 -10.64
N SER A 119 -2.39 1.74 -11.43
CA SER A 119 -2.59 0.29 -11.59
C SER A 119 -1.60 -0.46 -10.71
N LEU A 120 -2.09 -1.52 -10.07
CA LEU A 120 -1.33 -2.41 -9.20
C LEU A 120 -1.09 -3.73 -9.93
N ASP A 121 0.13 -4.27 -9.82
CA ASP A 121 0.35 -5.68 -10.13
C ASP A 121 -0.20 -6.52 -8.98
N PRO A 122 -1.29 -7.29 -9.16
CA PRO A 122 -1.94 -8.02 -8.08
C PRO A 122 -1.09 -9.17 -7.52
N HIS A 123 -0.09 -9.66 -8.27
CA HIS A 123 0.75 -10.80 -7.88
C HIS A 123 2.10 -10.33 -7.34
N LYS A 124 2.77 -9.42 -8.05
CA LYS A 124 4.12 -8.95 -7.69
C LYS A 124 4.11 -7.77 -6.71
N GLY A 125 3.07 -6.95 -6.75
CA GLY A 125 3.02 -5.69 -6.04
C GLY A 125 4.15 -4.74 -6.47
N GLY A 126 4.69 -3.98 -5.51
CA GLY A 126 5.78 -3.04 -5.73
C GLY A 126 5.34 -1.65 -6.16
N GLU A 127 6.10 -1.00 -7.04
CA GLU A 127 5.76 0.34 -7.53
C GLU A 127 4.56 0.26 -8.48
N CYS A 128 3.49 0.98 -8.14
CA CYS A 128 2.30 1.07 -8.97
C CYS A 128 2.59 1.90 -10.22
N ILE A 129 1.91 1.56 -11.31
CA ILE A 129 2.04 2.29 -12.59
C ILE A 129 0.96 3.37 -12.64
N ARG A 130 1.34 4.63 -12.84
CA ARG A 130 0.37 5.71 -13.08
C ARG A 130 -0.27 5.53 -14.46
N VAL A 131 -1.55 5.20 -14.49
CA VAL A 131 -2.30 5.00 -15.74
C VAL A 131 -2.95 6.28 -16.25
N TRP A 132 -3.31 7.19 -15.35
CA TRP A 132 -3.98 8.44 -15.70
C TRP A 132 -3.70 9.53 -14.66
N TYR A 133 -3.74 10.78 -15.11
CA TYR A 133 -3.58 11.97 -14.29
C TYR A 133 -4.32 13.14 -14.92
N GLU A 134 -5.00 13.92 -14.09
CA GLU A 134 -5.60 15.21 -14.46
C GLU A 134 -5.55 16.16 -13.27
N ARG A 135 -5.45 17.47 -13.56
CA ARG A 135 -5.71 18.52 -12.57
C ARG A 135 -7.12 19.06 -12.81
N PHE A 136 -8.05 18.77 -11.91
CA PHE A 136 -9.48 19.07 -12.10
C PHE A 136 -9.87 20.48 -11.65
N LEU A 137 -8.99 21.18 -10.92
CA LEU A 137 -9.16 22.59 -10.59
C LEU A 137 -8.41 23.46 -11.60
N LYS A 138 -9.11 24.42 -12.21
CA LYS A 138 -8.50 25.46 -13.05
C LYS A 138 -7.88 26.54 -12.15
N ASP A 139 -6.77 27.11 -12.59
CA ASP A 139 -6.24 28.30 -11.94
C ASP A 139 -7.20 29.47 -12.24
N SER A 140 -7.48 30.29 -11.23
CA SER A 140 -8.49 31.35 -11.25
C SER A 140 -8.11 32.57 -12.11
N GLY A 141 -7.33 32.39 -13.17
CA GLY A 141 -6.77 33.45 -14.00
C GLY A 141 -7.08 33.36 -15.51
N ASP A 142 -7.78 32.32 -15.96
CA ASP A 142 -8.11 32.09 -17.38
C ASP A 142 -9.62 32.26 -17.66
N ASP A 143 -10.14 33.47 -17.45
CA ASP A 143 -11.46 33.93 -17.97
C ASP A 143 -11.25 34.96 -19.10
#